data_AF-A0A428TID5-F1
#
_entry.id   AF-A0A428TID5-F1
#
_cell.length_a   1.000
_cell.length_b   1.000
_cell.length_c   1.000
_cell.angle_alpha   90.00
_cell.angle_beta   90.00
_cell.angle_gamma   90.00
#
_symmetry.space_group_name_H-M   'P 1'
#
loop_
_entity.id
_entity.type
_entity.pdbx_description
1 polymer ?
#
loop_
_entity_poly.entity_id
_entity_poly.type
_entity_poly.pdbx_seq_one_letter_code
_entity_poly.pdbx_strand_id
1 'polypeptide(L)'
;MWIVEFESLGHFTEYAIKACGPGPSSEEDIIIASAGLYWLFLECASVADDEATILDFEAQATLCRENLETALAHLGFHVKSTLNTAYALNMAATYCLQTMKTSAAWGFIVTASHICHALGLHSAASLSPEPPIQQRRKLRLFWVIYCSDRWIALRIGRSSSFRDNDITVPRPQRNHGPDSLINRLLPIWIECGVLQGRIYDDVYSPGAFLQPEHVRYARARVLVSEIHGFMEAEEEIAKEHEAQLVATSQPLLVRVLWRSDRICNLSLLTLVYRSLPPAECSNSSFSDECISSCREALEEHQQCMALIESGGSRTAFIELFIGWSLLRSPFIPFTILFCHVIESSSASDLDALKRFIDSSEGSAYTARHAPTRNQLRLFQALYNVAVRFINLKQDSLSEEDAFTSVNSHSLAGNSSGPATGTFVADVMDYSSAAPEIQGAVTAAATLQPGEDQLFSNLGTQVDSSGGLLANWFMSNQEIMKMLENS
;
A
#
# COMPACT_ATOMS: atom_id res chain seq x y z
N MET A 1 11.05 4.96 -15.34
CA MET A 1 10.96 4.79 -13.86
C MET A 1 11.16 3.36 -13.38
N TRP A 2 10.77 2.37 -14.20
CA TRP A 2 11.02 0.95 -14.00
C TRP A 2 12.50 0.53 -13.97
N ILE A 3 13.44 1.47 -14.16
CA ILE A 3 14.88 1.23 -14.09
C ILE A 3 15.47 1.55 -12.71
N VAL A 4 14.66 1.61 -11.65
CA VAL A 4 15.09 2.19 -10.37
C VAL A 4 16.19 1.40 -9.68
N GLU A 5 16.27 0.10 -9.96
CA GLU A 5 17.30 -0.83 -9.52
C GLU A 5 18.56 -0.79 -10.42
N PHE A 6 18.44 -0.29 -11.65
CA PHE A 6 19.55 -0.20 -12.61
C PHE A 6 20.26 1.14 -12.50
N GLU A 7 21.59 1.15 -12.69
CA GLU A 7 22.37 2.39 -12.61
C GLU A 7 22.05 3.40 -13.73
N SER A 8 21.72 2.89 -14.92
CA SER A 8 21.39 3.66 -16.13
C SER A 8 20.58 2.79 -17.09
N LEU A 9 19.97 3.41 -18.12
CA LEU A 9 19.32 2.66 -19.19
C LEU A 9 20.31 1.72 -19.90
N GLY A 10 21.55 2.16 -20.10
CA GLY A 10 22.61 1.34 -20.68
C GLY A 10 22.89 0.06 -19.88
N HIS A 11 22.83 0.13 -18.54
CA HIS A 11 22.95 -1.07 -17.69
C HIS A 11 21.83 -2.08 -17.96
N PHE A 12 20.58 -1.63 -18.13
CA PHE A 12 19.49 -2.53 -18.51
C PHE A 12 19.69 -3.10 -19.93
N THR A 13 20.11 -2.27 -20.88
CA THR A 13 20.32 -2.68 -22.28
C THR A 13 21.33 -3.84 -22.40
N GLU A 14 22.32 -3.93 -21.51
CA GLU A 14 23.23 -5.09 -21.42
C GLU A 14 22.45 -6.43 -21.27
N TYR A 15 21.41 -6.46 -20.42
CA TYR A 15 20.56 -7.65 -20.25
C TYR A 15 19.64 -7.90 -21.43
N ALA A 16 19.02 -6.84 -21.97
CA ALA A 16 18.12 -6.97 -23.12
C ALA A 16 18.86 -7.52 -24.36
N ILE A 17 20.06 -6.99 -24.66
CA ILE A 17 20.90 -7.49 -25.77
C ILE A 17 21.28 -8.95 -25.53
N LYS A 18 21.65 -9.30 -24.30
CA LYS A 18 22.04 -10.67 -23.96
C LYS A 18 20.88 -11.65 -24.14
N ALA A 19 19.69 -11.32 -23.64
CA ALA A 19 18.51 -12.17 -23.71
C ALA A 19 17.96 -12.31 -25.15
N CYS A 20 17.99 -11.24 -25.94
CA CYS A 20 17.49 -11.23 -27.33
C CYS A 20 18.56 -11.65 -28.37
N GLY A 21 19.83 -11.72 -27.97
CA GLY A 21 20.95 -12.03 -28.85
C GLY A 21 21.17 -13.54 -29.06
N PRO A 22 21.96 -13.92 -30.07
CA PRO A 22 22.33 -15.32 -30.29
C PRO A 22 23.29 -15.79 -29.19
N GLY A 23 22.88 -16.78 -28.40
CA GLY A 23 23.72 -17.38 -27.36
C GLY A 23 22.91 -18.00 -26.22
N PRO A 24 23.57 -18.67 -25.26
CA PRO A 24 22.92 -19.14 -24.06
C PRO A 24 22.57 -17.95 -23.14
N SER A 25 21.29 -17.82 -22.81
CA SER A 25 20.79 -16.87 -21.82
C SER A 25 20.36 -17.63 -20.57
N SER A 26 20.70 -17.11 -19.39
CA SER A 26 20.21 -17.68 -18.13
C SER A 26 18.72 -17.33 -17.93
N GLU A 27 18.03 -18.09 -17.07
CA GLU A 27 16.65 -17.79 -16.70
C GLU A 27 16.55 -16.38 -16.08
N GLU A 28 17.54 -15.98 -15.29
CA GLU A 28 17.61 -14.64 -14.70
C GLU A 28 17.72 -13.54 -15.78
N ASP A 29 18.54 -13.75 -16.82
CA ASP A 29 18.65 -12.79 -17.92
C ASP A 29 17.32 -12.64 -18.66
N ILE A 30 16.59 -13.74 -18.86
CA ILE A 30 15.27 -13.74 -19.53
C ILE A 30 14.24 -13.01 -18.67
N ILE A 31 14.19 -13.26 -17.36
CA ILE A 31 13.28 -12.56 -16.44
C ILE A 31 13.55 -11.06 -16.46
N ILE A 32 14.83 -10.67 -16.31
CA ILE A 32 15.24 -9.26 -16.29
C ILE A 32 14.86 -8.56 -17.60
N ALA A 33 15.22 -9.16 -18.74
CA ALA A 33 14.93 -8.57 -20.04
C ALA A 33 13.42 -8.51 -20.30
N SER A 34 12.68 -9.58 -20.02
CA SER A 34 11.23 -9.64 -20.29
C SER A 34 10.46 -8.64 -19.43
N ALA A 35 10.78 -8.53 -18.13
CA ALA A 35 10.15 -7.55 -17.25
C ALA A 35 10.49 -6.11 -17.66
N GLY A 36 11.76 -5.81 -17.93
CA GLY A 36 12.16 -4.47 -18.32
C GLY A 36 11.63 -4.06 -19.69
N LEU A 37 11.63 -4.95 -20.67
CA LEU A 37 11.04 -4.70 -21.99
C LEU A 37 9.53 -4.53 -21.92
N TYR A 38 8.84 -5.31 -21.08
CA TYR A 38 7.41 -5.13 -20.83
C TYR A 38 7.10 -3.69 -20.39
N TRP A 39 7.82 -3.18 -19.38
CA TRP A 39 7.60 -1.81 -18.91
C TRP A 39 8.07 -0.74 -19.90
N LEU A 40 9.19 -0.97 -20.58
CA LEU A 40 9.71 -0.06 -21.60
C LEU A 40 8.72 0.10 -22.75
N PHE A 41 8.18 -0.99 -23.27
CA PHE A 41 7.22 -0.93 -24.37
C PHE A 41 5.92 -0.22 -23.96
N LEU A 42 5.45 -0.39 -22.72
CA LEU A 42 4.32 0.39 -22.20
C LEU A 42 4.65 1.88 -22.09
N GLU A 43 5.86 2.22 -21.64
CA GLU A 43 6.34 3.61 -21.61
C GLU A 43 6.39 4.20 -23.02
N CYS A 44 6.92 3.45 -23.99
CA CYS A 44 6.96 3.86 -25.40
C CYS A 44 5.56 4.03 -26.01
N ALA A 45 4.63 3.11 -25.75
CA ALA A 45 3.23 3.23 -26.17
C ALA A 45 2.58 4.50 -25.62
N SER A 46 2.91 4.89 -24.38
CA SER A 46 2.33 6.07 -23.73
C SER A 46 2.77 7.41 -24.34
N VAL A 47 3.91 7.43 -25.04
CA VAL A 47 4.48 8.66 -25.64
C VAL A 47 4.43 8.67 -27.17
N ALA A 48 4.03 7.58 -27.81
CA ALA A 48 3.92 7.51 -29.27
C ALA A 48 2.79 8.40 -29.81
N ASP A 49 2.97 8.92 -31.03
CA ASP A 49 2.05 9.88 -31.65
C ASP A 49 1.03 9.24 -32.60
N ASP A 50 1.31 8.06 -33.15
CA ASP A 50 0.44 7.36 -34.09
C ASP A 50 -0.09 6.02 -33.53
N GLU A 51 -1.34 5.72 -33.88
CA GLU A 51 -2.07 4.55 -33.37
C GLU A 51 -1.42 3.21 -33.77
N ALA A 52 -0.79 3.13 -34.95
CA ALA A 52 -0.14 1.90 -35.41
C ALA A 52 1.09 1.57 -34.55
N THR A 53 1.93 2.57 -34.24
CA THR A 53 3.07 2.42 -33.34
C THR A 53 2.64 2.09 -31.91
N ILE A 54 1.56 2.71 -31.42
CA ILE A 54 0.99 2.40 -30.10
C ILE A 54 0.61 0.92 -30.02
N LEU A 55 -0.17 0.43 -31.00
CA LEU A 55 -0.61 -0.96 -31.05
C LEU A 55 0.55 -1.95 -31.18
N ASP A 56 1.61 -1.61 -31.93
CA ASP A 56 2.81 -2.45 -32.00
C ASP A 56 3.51 -2.54 -30.64
N PHE A 57 3.74 -1.41 -29.96
CA PHE A 57 4.33 -1.41 -28.63
C PHE A 57 3.48 -2.19 -27.60
N GLU A 58 2.16 -2.04 -27.62
CA GLU A 58 1.26 -2.82 -26.75
C GLU A 58 1.32 -4.33 -27.03
N ALA A 59 1.44 -4.72 -28.30
CA ALA A 59 1.64 -6.12 -28.69
C ALA A 59 2.98 -6.66 -28.19
N GLN A 60 4.08 -5.90 -28.37
CA GLN A 60 5.39 -6.30 -27.85
C GLN A 60 5.42 -6.38 -26.32
N ALA A 61 4.75 -5.45 -25.63
CA ALA A 61 4.59 -5.49 -24.18
C ALA A 61 3.86 -6.77 -23.75
N THR A 62 2.78 -7.13 -24.45
CA THR A 62 2.02 -8.36 -24.15
C THR A 62 2.88 -9.61 -24.29
N LEU A 63 3.67 -9.73 -25.37
CA LEU A 63 4.61 -10.83 -25.55
C LEU A 63 5.68 -10.89 -24.46
N CYS A 64 6.24 -9.74 -24.06
CA CYS A 64 7.22 -9.67 -22.98
C CYS A 64 6.63 -10.10 -21.64
N ARG A 65 5.37 -9.75 -21.36
CA ARG A 65 4.65 -10.21 -20.17
C ARG A 65 4.44 -11.72 -20.19
N GLU A 66 4.00 -12.30 -21.31
CA GLU A 66 3.81 -13.75 -21.44
C GLU A 66 5.14 -14.51 -21.25
N ASN A 67 6.23 -14.00 -21.81
CA ASN A 67 7.57 -14.54 -21.61
C ASN A 67 8.01 -14.45 -20.15
N LEU A 68 7.75 -13.33 -19.48
CA LEU A 68 8.04 -13.14 -18.06
C LEU A 68 7.27 -14.17 -17.22
N GLU A 69 5.95 -14.28 -17.41
CA GLU A 69 5.12 -15.24 -16.66
C GLU A 69 5.55 -16.68 -16.87
N THR A 70 5.92 -17.02 -18.12
CA THR A 70 6.47 -18.34 -18.46
C THR A 70 7.80 -18.58 -17.74
N ALA A 71 8.71 -17.61 -17.73
CA ALA A 71 10.00 -17.75 -17.05
C ALA A 71 9.83 -17.87 -15.53
N LEU A 72 8.92 -17.08 -14.93
CA LEU A 72 8.62 -17.15 -13.50
C LEU A 72 8.01 -18.50 -13.10
N ALA A 73 7.17 -19.10 -13.95
CA ALA A 73 6.59 -20.41 -13.71
C ALA A 73 7.63 -21.54 -13.71
N HIS A 74 8.74 -21.37 -14.42
CA HIS A 74 9.83 -22.35 -14.49
C HIS A 74 10.97 -22.06 -13.51
N LEU A 75 10.95 -20.91 -12.81
CA LEU A 75 12.02 -20.53 -11.89
C LEU A 75 12.19 -21.60 -10.80
N GLY A 76 13.37 -22.21 -10.76
CA GLY A 76 13.66 -23.27 -9.81
C GLY A 76 13.56 -22.82 -8.35
N PHE A 77 13.17 -23.73 -7.46
CA PHE A 77 13.15 -23.47 -6.01
C PHE A 77 14.55 -23.15 -5.45
N HIS A 78 15.60 -23.72 -6.06
CA HIS A 78 16.99 -23.49 -5.69
C HIS A 78 17.64 -22.49 -6.64
N VAL A 79 17.57 -21.21 -6.30
CA VAL A 79 18.26 -20.14 -7.05
C VAL A 79 19.67 -19.93 -6.53
N LYS A 80 20.60 -19.56 -7.43
CA LYS A 80 22.00 -19.26 -7.05
C LYS A 80 22.09 -17.88 -6.42
N SER A 81 23.01 -17.68 -5.48
CA SER A 81 23.30 -16.35 -4.94
C SER A 81 24.15 -15.54 -5.91
N THR A 82 23.50 -14.87 -6.87
CA THR A 82 24.14 -13.97 -7.83
C THR A 82 23.42 -12.62 -7.91
N LEU A 83 24.11 -11.59 -8.42
CA LEU A 83 23.49 -10.27 -8.63
C LEU A 83 22.31 -10.36 -9.62
N ASN A 84 22.44 -11.16 -10.69
CA ASN A 84 21.36 -11.35 -11.66
C ASN A 84 20.13 -11.98 -11.00
N THR A 85 20.34 -12.93 -10.10
CA THR A 85 19.23 -13.52 -9.32
C THR A 85 18.55 -12.48 -8.45
N ALA A 86 19.29 -11.59 -7.77
CA ALA A 86 18.70 -10.50 -6.99
C ALA A 86 17.90 -9.51 -7.87
N TYR A 87 18.43 -9.15 -9.06
CA TYR A 87 17.71 -8.34 -10.05
C TYR A 87 16.41 -9.01 -10.51
N ALA A 88 16.49 -10.27 -10.95
CA ALA A 88 15.35 -11.04 -11.44
C ALA A 88 14.24 -11.16 -10.39
N LEU A 89 14.60 -11.48 -9.14
CA LEU A 89 13.64 -11.61 -8.04
C LEU A 89 13.01 -10.26 -7.65
N ASN A 90 13.78 -9.17 -7.65
CA ASN A 90 13.24 -7.84 -7.41
C ASN A 90 12.24 -7.43 -8.49
N MET A 91 12.57 -7.65 -9.76
CA MET A 91 11.68 -7.36 -10.89
C MET A 91 10.42 -8.24 -10.85
N ALA A 92 10.56 -9.52 -10.50
CA ALA A 92 9.44 -10.42 -10.28
C ALA A 92 8.51 -9.93 -9.15
N ALA A 93 9.07 -9.49 -8.02
CA ALA A 93 8.30 -8.92 -6.92
C ALA A 93 7.51 -7.68 -7.37
N THR A 94 8.15 -6.76 -8.08
CA THR A 94 7.51 -5.56 -8.64
C THR A 94 6.37 -5.92 -9.59
N TYR A 95 6.58 -6.86 -10.51
CA TYR A 95 5.54 -7.35 -11.42
C TYR A 95 4.35 -7.96 -10.66
N CYS A 96 4.62 -8.79 -9.65
CA CYS A 96 3.58 -9.39 -8.81
C CYS A 96 2.79 -8.31 -8.04
N LEU A 97 3.43 -7.24 -7.56
CA LEU A 97 2.73 -6.14 -6.91
C LEU A 97 1.80 -5.38 -7.86
N GLN A 98 2.26 -5.09 -9.09
CA GLN A 98 1.44 -4.43 -10.12
C GLN A 98 0.24 -5.29 -10.54
N THR A 99 0.37 -6.61 -10.48
CA THR A 99 -0.71 -7.57 -10.76
C THR A 99 -1.48 -8.00 -9.51
N MET A 100 -1.26 -7.33 -8.38
CA MET A 100 -1.89 -7.57 -7.08
C MET A 100 -1.69 -8.96 -6.46
N LYS A 101 -0.65 -9.69 -6.87
CA LYS A 101 -0.24 -10.97 -6.29
C LYS A 101 0.73 -10.74 -5.12
N THR A 102 0.31 -10.11 -4.01
CA THR A 102 1.22 -9.76 -2.89
C THR A 102 1.89 -10.98 -2.29
N SER A 103 1.17 -12.07 -2.15
CA SER A 103 1.71 -13.30 -1.57
C SER A 103 2.90 -13.83 -2.39
N ALA A 104 2.80 -13.79 -3.72
CA ALA A 104 3.91 -14.12 -4.62
C ALA A 104 5.03 -13.07 -4.55
N ALA A 105 4.68 -11.78 -4.54
CA ALA A 105 5.65 -10.69 -4.41
C ALA A 105 6.49 -10.82 -3.13
N TRP A 106 5.85 -11.19 -2.01
CA TRP A 106 6.53 -11.46 -0.74
C TRP A 106 7.53 -12.61 -0.85
N GLY A 107 7.14 -13.72 -1.49
CA GLY A 107 8.05 -14.85 -1.72
C GLY A 107 9.30 -14.45 -2.50
N PHE A 108 9.13 -13.65 -3.56
CA PHE A 108 10.25 -13.15 -4.35
C PHE A 108 11.12 -12.15 -3.58
N ILE A 109 10.53 -11.18 -2.85
CA ILE A 109 11.32 -10.16 -2.16
C ILE A 109 12.10 -10.70 -0.96
N VAL A 110 11.55 -11.68 -0.21
CA VAL A 110 12.27 -12.36 0.87
C VAL A 110 13.46 -13.12 0.29
N THR A 111 13.25 -13.82 -0.82
CA THR A 111 14.34 -14.53 -1.49
C THR A 111 15.40 -13.54 -1.96
N ALA A 112 15.00 -12.43 -2.60
CA ALA A 112 15.93 -11.37 -3.01
C ALA A 112 16.73 -10.80 -1.82
N SER A 113 16.09 -10.60 -0.68
CA SER A 113 16.72 -10.13 0.56
C SER A 113 17.76 -11.12 1.08
N HIS A 114 17.45 -12.42 1.08
CA HIS A 114 18.44 -13.46 1.41
C HIS A 114 19.62 -13.47 0.43
N ILE A 115 19.38 -13.27 -0.86
CA ILE A 115 20.47 -13.16 -1.86
C ILE A 115 21.32 -11.92 -1.58
N CYS A 116 20.72 -10.78 -1.23
CA CYS A 116 21.45 -9.58 -0.79
C CYS A 116 22.36 -9.85 0.43
N HIS A 117 21.87 -10.61 1.42
CA HIS A 117 22.67 -11.01 2.57
C HIS A 117 23.80 -11.97 2.20
N ALA A 118 23.52 -13.00 1.39
CA ALA A 118 24.51 -13.98 0.94
C ALA A 118 25.65 -13.34 0.13
N LEU A 119 25.34 -12.30 -0.65
CA LEU A 119 26.31 -11.52 -1.41
C LEU A 119 26.99 -10.41 -0.58
N GLY A 120 26.57 -10.20 0.67
CA GLY A 120 27.12 -9.17 1.54
C GLY A 120 26.74 -7.74 1.16
N LEU A 121 25.68 -7.53 0.36
CA LEU A 121 25.33 -6.20 -0.19
C LEU A 121 24.94 -5.15 0.87
N HIS A 122 24.56 -5.59 2.07
CA HIS A 122 24.31 -4.74 3.23
C HIS A 122 25.59 -4.23 3.90
N SER A 123 26.74 -4.84 3.60
CA SER A 123 28.03 -4.54 4.22
C SER A 123 28.88 -3.63 3.34
N ALA A 124 29.41 -2.53 3.91
CA ALA A 124 30.38 -1.67 3.22
C ALA A 124 31.67 -2.41 2.83
N ALA A 125 31.99 -3.52 3.51
CA ALA A 125 33.11 -4.38 3.16
C ALA A 125 32.95 -5.01 1.76
N SER A 126 31.72 -5.20 1.26
CA SER A 126 31.45 -5.75 -0.07
C SER A 126 31.67 -4.76 -1.22
N LEU A 127 31.84 -3.47 -0.90
CA LEU A 127 32.03 -2.39 -1.87
C LEU A 127 33.51 -2.21 -2.25
N SER A 128 34.46 -2.67 -1.42
CA SER A 128 35.89 -2.61 -1.71
C SER A 128 36.42 -4.02 -2.04
N PRO A 129 37.17 -4.24 -3.15
CA PRO A 129 37.85 -3.29 -4.03
C PRO A 129 37.12 -3.06 -5.38
N GLU A 130 35.80 -3.02 -5.40
CA GLU A 130 35.03 -3.00 -6.66
C GLU A 130 35.20 -1.69 -7.44
N PRO A 131 35.11 -1.71 -8.79
CA PRO A 131 35.05 -0.49 -9.58
C PRO A 131 33.84 0.39 -9.20
N PRO A 132 33.94 1.73 -9.28
CA PRO A 132 32.87 2.65 -8.85
C PRO A 132 31.49 2.37 -9.46
N ILE A 133 31.45 1.94 -10.73
CA ILE A 133 30.19 1.57 -11.41
C ILE A 133 29.53 0.35 -10.76
N GLN A 134 30.31 -0.66 -10.39
CA GLN A 134 29.78 -1.87 -9.74
C GLN A 134 29.32 -1.56 -8.32
N GLN A 135 30.05 -0.71 -7.59
CA GLN A 135 29.62 -0.21 -6.29
C GLN A 135 28.25 0.48 -6.38
N ARG A 136 28.04 1.37 -7.36
CA ARG A 136 26.74 2.03 -7.58
C ARG A 136 25.62 1.05 -7.93
N ARG A 137 25.88 0.08 -8.81
CA ARG A 137 24.91 -0.97 -9.17
C ARG A 137 24.48 -1.78 -7.94
N LYS A 138 25.44 -2.28 -7.15
CA LYS A 138 25.17 -3.02 -5.90
C LYS A 138 24.40 -2.18 -4.89
N LEU A 139 24.82 -0.94 -4.67
CA LEU A 139 24.20 -0.05 -3.69
C LEU A 139 22.76 0.28 -4.07
N ARG A 140 22.51 0.60 -5.33
CA ARG A 140 21.17 0.92 -5.84
C ARG A 140 20.24 -0.30 -5.72
N LEU A 141 20.70 -1.48 -6.15
CA LEU A 141 19.91 -2.71 -6.04
C LEU A 141 19.56 -3.04 -4.57
N PHE A 142 20.54 -2.94 -3.66
CA PHE A 142 20.33 -3.20 -2.24
C PHE A 142 19.23 -2.30 -1.65
N TRP A 143 19.34 -0.99 -1.86
CA TRP A 143 18.37 -0.05 -1.27
C TRP A 143 16.98 -0.16 -1.89
N VAL A 144 16.87 -0.51 -3.17
CA VAL A 144 15.56 -0.77 -3.80
C VAL A 144 14.91 -2.01 -3.18
N ILE A 145 15.65 -3.11 -3.05
CA ILE A 145 15.14 -4.33 -2.40
C ILE A 145 14.76 -4.05 -0.94
N TYR A 146 15.56 -3.25 -0.22
CA TYR A 146 15.26 -2.82 1.14
C TYR A 146 13.91 -2.08 1.24
N CYS A 147 13.68 -1.09 0.38
CA CYS A 147 12.42 -0.35 0.36
C CYS A 147 11.23 -1.24 0.01
N SER A 148 11.37 -2.11 -1.00
CA SER A 148 10.33 -3.06 -1.40
C SER A 148 10.00 -4.06 -0.29
N ASP A 149 11.01 -4.61 0.40
CA ASP A 149 10.80 -5.53 1.52
C ASP A 149 10.04 -4.86 2.67
N ARG A 150 10.47 -3.66 3.10
CA ARG A 150 9.83 -2.92 4.20
C ARG A 150 8.36 -2.59 3.91
N TRP A 151 8.11 -2.12 2.70
CA TRP A 151 6.78 -1.70 2.31
C TRP A 151 5.83 -2.91 2.16
N ILE A 152 6.29 -4.01 1.55
CA ILE A 152 5.51 -5.26 1.47
C ILE A 152 5.29 -5.85 2.88
N ALA A 153 6.33 -5.90 3.71
CA ALA A 153 6.29 -6.51 5.04
C ALA A 153 5.26 -5.83 5.95
N LEU A 154 5.30 -4.50 6.07
CA LEU A 154 4.30 -3.74 6.84
C LEU A 154 2.89 -4.00 6.29
N ARG A 155 2.76 -4.03 4.96
CA ARG A 155 1.47 -4.25 4.31
C ARG A 155 0.89 -5.64 4.53
N ILE A 156 1.67 -6.66 4.84
CA ILE A 156 1.15 -8.00 5.16
C ILE A 156 1.26 -8.34 6.65
N GLY A 157 1.55 -7.35 7.48
CA GLY A 157 1.67 -7.49 8.93
C GLY A 157 2.86 -8.37 9.37
N ARG A 158 3.98 -8.33 8.64
CA ARG A 158 5.19 -9.09 8.93
C ARG A 158 6.38 -8.19 9.23
N SER A 159 7.38 -8.75 9.91
CA SER A 159 8.68 -8.11 10.07
C SER A 159 9.44 -8.10 8.75
N SER A 160 10.22 -7.06 8.53
CA SER A 160 11.18 -6.98 7.43
C SER A 160 12.24 -8.08 7.51
N SER A 161 12.75 -8.49 6.35
CA SER A 161 13.91 -9.40 6.25
C SER A 161 15.21 -8.70 6.68
N PHE A 162 15.25 -7.38 6.66
CA PHE A 162 16.42 -6.56 6.99
C PHE A 162 16.40 -6.07 8.44
N ARG A 163 17.59 -6.00 9.03
CA ARG A 163 17.83 -5.36 10.33
C ARG A 163 18.71 -4.14 10.12
N ASP A 164 18.20 -2.96 10.47
CA ASP A 164 18.88 -1.69 10.18
C ASP A 164 20.25 -1.59 10.86
N ASN A 165 20.40 -2.18 12.05
CA ASN A 165 21.67 -2.23 12.79
C ASN A 165 22.76 -3.04 12.10
N ASP A 166 22.41 -3.94 11.17
CA ASP A 166 23.36 -4.77 10.42
C ASP A 166 23.78 -4.09 9.09
N ILE A 167 23.14 -2.98 8.71
CA ILE A 167 23.41 -2.28 7.46
C ILE A 167 24.55 -1.28 7.67
N THR A 168 25.64 -1.46 6.94
CA THR A 168 26.81 -0.57 6.99
C THR A 168 27.10 0.14 5.67
N VAL A 169 26.41 -0.22 4.59
CA VAL A 169 26.50 0.51 3.31
C VAL A 169 25.91 1.91 3.43
N PRO A 170 26.48 2.92 2.74
CA PRO A 170 26.01 4.30 2.83
C PRO A 170 24.64 4.46 2.15
N ARG A 171 23.80 5.36 2.67
CA ARG A 171 22.61 5.79 1.93
C ARG A 171 23.03 6.52 0.65
N PRO A 172 22.31 6.37 -0.48
CA PRO A 172 22.60 7.10 -1.70
C PRO A 172 22.51 8.61 -1.43
N GLN A 173 23.48 9.37 -1.92
CA GLN A 173 23.44 10.83 -1.80
C GLN A 173 22.44 11.41 -2.81
N ARG A 174 21.76 12.49 -2.40
CA ARG A 174 20.94 13.31 -3.30
C ARG A 174 21.87 14.07 -4.25
N ASN A 175 22.14 13.50 -5.43
CA ASN A 175 23.00 14.14 -6.42
C ASN A 175 22.19 15.06 -7.34
N HIS A 176 22.66 16.30 -7.53
CA HIS A 176 22.04 17.31 -8.41
C HIS A 176 22.39 17.14 -9.91
N GLY A 177 22.65 15.91 -10.36
CA GLY A 177 22.99 15.63 -11.76
C GLY A 177 21.77 15.59 -12.70
N PRO A 178 21.98 15.70 -14.03
CA PRO A 178 20.90 15.66 -15.04
C PRO A 178 20.19 14.30 -15.18
N ASP A 179 20.70 13.22 -14.56
CA ASP A 179 19.95 11.97 -14.38
C ASP A 179 19.06 12.07 -13.12
N SER A 180 17.78 12.43 -13.36
CA SER A 180 17.15 13.60 -12.73
C SER A 180 16.13 13.35 -11.63
N LEU A 181 15.59 12.15 -11.44
CA LEU A 181 14.46 11.91 -10.53
C LEU A 181 14.70 10.79 -9.53
N ILE A 182 15.20 9.64 -9.99
CA ILE A 182 15.45 8.46 -9.15
C ILE A 182 16.48 8.75 -8.05
N ASN A 183 17.53 9.51 -8.39
CA ASN A 183 18.55 9.93 -7.41
C ASN A 183 18.01 10.87 -6.32
N ARG A 184 16.85 11.52 -6.55
CA ARG A 184 16.14 12.32 -5.56
C ARG A 184 15.14 11.50 -4.74
N LEU A 185 14.39 10.62 -5.41
CA LEU A 185 13.33 9.82 -4.77
C LEU A 185 13.88 8.67 -3.92
N LEU A 186 14.91 7.95 -4.37
CA LEU A 186 15.42 6.78 -3.64
C LEU A 186 15.82 7.10 -2.18
N PRO A 187 16.56 8.20 -1.88
CA PRO A 187 16.80 8.60 -0.50
C PRO A 187 15.52 8.84 0.32
N ILE A 188 14.49 9.44 -0.28
CA ILE A 188 13.20 9.69 0.37
C ILE A 188 12.50 8.36 0.68
N TRP A 189 12.48 7.44 -0.28
CA TRP A 189 11.90 6.12 -0.08
C TRP A 189 12.64 5.28 0.96
N ILE A 190 13.96 5.44 1.10
CA ILE A 190 14.73 4.79 2.17
C ILE A 190 14.28 5.30 3.54
N GLU A 191 14.14 6.62 3.73
CA GLU A 191 13.64 7.18 5.00
C GLU A 191 12.21 6.70 5.28
N CYS A 192 11.33 6.69 4.27
CA CYS A 192 9.98 6.14 4.40
C CYS A 192 10.02 4.66 4.79
N GLY A 193 10.91 3.85 4.19
CA GLY A 193 11.10 2.44 4.53
C GLY A 193 11.56 2.22 5.98
N VAL A 194 12.40 3.10 6.53
CA VAL A 194 12.79 3.08 7.95
C VAL A 194 11.57 3.36 8.84
N LEU A 195 10.78 4.39 8.52
CA LEU A 195 9.55 4.71 9.25
C LEU A 195 8.56 3.54 9.19
N GLN A 196 8.35 2.92 8.02
CA GLN A 196 7.49 1.74 7.87
C GLN A 196 7.94 0.57 8.74
N GLY A 197 9.25 0.31 8.80
CA GLY A 197 9.82 -0.70 9.69
C GLY A 197 9.50 -0.44 11.15
N ARG A 198 9.71 0.80 11.60
CA ARG A 198 9.42 1.20 12.98
C ARG A 198 7.94 1.21 13.31
N ILE A 199 7.06 1.59 12.38
CA ILE A 199 5.61 1.48 12.58
C ILE A 199 5.24 0.03 12.91
N TYR A 200 5.80 -0.95 12.17
CA TYR A 200 5.59 -2.34 12.51
C TYR A 200 6.18 -2.67 13.88
N ASP A 201 7.49 -2.47 14.07
CA ASP A 201 8.21 -2.94 15.25
C ASP A 201 7.71 -2.30 16.55
N ASP A 202 7.41 -0.99 16.54
CA ASP A 202 7.06 -0.20 17.72
C ASP A 202 5.56 -0.20 18.05
N VAL A 203 4.69 -0.47 17.06
CA VAL A 203 3.23 -0.31 17.21
C VAL A 203 2.44 -1.58 16.91
N TYR A 204 2.77 -2.32 15.84
CA TYR A 204 1.92 -3.40 15.31
C TYR A 204 2.51 -4.81 15.42
N SER A 205 3.76 -4.94 15.86
CA SER A 205 4.39 -6.24 16.04
C SER A 205 3.81 -6.97 17.25
N PRO A 206 3.88 -8.32 17.30
CA PRO A 206 3.52 -9.06 18.52
C PRO A 206 4.29 -8.57 19.75
N GLY A 207 5.56 -8.20 19.57
CA GLY A 207 6.39 -7.64 20.63
C GLY A 207 5.90 -6.28 21.14
N ALA A 208 5.38 -5.42 20.24
CA ALA A 208 4.76 -4.15 20.59
C ALA A 208 3.46 -4.33 21.37
N PHE A 209 2.62 -5.31 21.00
CA PHE A 209 1.38 -5.62 21.73
C PHE A 209 1.61 -6.20 23.13
N LEU A 210 2.79 -6.78 23.39
CA LEU A 210 3.20 -7.19 24.73
C LEU A 210 3.71 -6.04 25.61
N GLN A 211 3.94 -4.84 25.05
CA GLN A 211 4.32 -3.67 25.83
C GLN A 211 3.10 -3.02 26.48
N PRO A 212 3.26 -2.35 27.65
CA PRO A 212 2.20 -1.55 28.24
C PRO A 212 1.69 -0.47 27.27
N GLU A 213 0.38 -0.18 27.30
CA GLU A 213 -0.27 0.75 26.36
C GLU A 213 0.39 2.12 26.31
N HIS A 214 0.72 2.69 27.47
CA HIS A 214 1.38 3.99 27.55
C HIS A 214 2.74 4.03 26.84
N VAL A 215 3.48 2.92 26.82
CA VAL A 215 4.76 2.81 26.08
C VAL A 215 4.49 2.82 24.59
N ARG A 216 3.51 2.03 24.13
CA ARG A 216 3.12 1.98 22.71
C ARG A 216 2.58 3.33 22.24
N TYR A 217 1.78 4.03 23.05
CA TYR A 217 1.29 5.38 22.75
C TYR A 217 2.42 6.40 22.67
N ALA A 218 3.39 6.36 23.58
CA ALA A 218 4.55 7.24 23.52
C ALA A 218 5.35 7.03 22.22
N ARG A 219 5.57 5.77 21.82
CA ARG A 219 6.24 5.43 20.55
C ARG A 219 5.43 5.91 19.33
N ALA A 220 4.12 5.68 19.32
CA ALA A 220 3.24 6.14 18.25
C ALA A 220 3.26 7.67 18.11
N ARG A 221 3.27 8.44 19.21
CA ARG A 221 3.38 9.91 19.15
C ARG A 221 4.72 10.39 18.59
N VAL A 222 5.82 9.70 18.91
CA VAL A 222 7.14 9.97 18.30
C VAL A 222 7.07 9.73 16.79
N LEU A 223 6.51 8.59 16.36
CA LEU A 223 6.36 8.27 14.94
C LEU A 223 5.49 9.30 14.21
N VAL A 224 4.38 9.77 14.79
CA VAL A 224 3.56 10.85 14.21
C VAL A 224 4.40 12.09 13.95
N SER A 225 5.21 12.53 14.92
CA SER A 225 6.07 13.70 14.76
C SER A 225 7.13 13.50 13.68
N GLU A 226 7.72 12.31 13.60
CA GLU A 226 8.75 11.98 12.61
C GLU A 226 8.16 11.90 11.19
N ILE A 227 6.96 11.33 11.03
CA ILE A 227 6.28 11.24 9.73
C ILE A 227 5.87 12.64 9.26
N HIS A 228 5.35 13.50 10.13
CA HIS A 228 5.05 14.89 9.77
C HIS A 228 6.30 15.65 9.31
N GLY A 229 7.39 15.59 10.09
CA GLY A 229 8.65 16.24 9.70
C GLY A 229 9.25 15.67 8.41
N PHE A 230 9.09 14.37 8.16
CA PHE A 230 9.45 13.73 6.90
C PHE A 230 8.62 14.26 5.72
N MET A 231 7.30 14.35 5.87
CA MET A 231 6.40 14.85 4.84
C MET A 231 6.63 16.33 4.53
N GLU A 232 6.90 17.16 5.55
CA GLU A 232 7.30 18.57 5.35
C GLU A 232 8.60 18.65 4.55
N ALA A 233 9.62 17.86 4.90
CA ALA A 233 10.88 17.84 4.17
C ALA A 233 10.72 17.34 2.72
N GLU A 234 9.85 16.36 2.51
CA GLU A 234 9.48 15.84 1.19
C GLU A 234 8.82 16.93 0.32
N GLU A 235 7.85 17.65 0.90
CA GLU A 235 7.14 18.73 0.22
C GLU A 235 8.08 19.86 -0.22
N GLU A 236 9.05 20.24 0.61
CA GLU A 236 10.03 21.26 0.24
C GLU A 236 10.93 20.82 -0.93
N ILE A 237 11.31 19.54 -0.97
CA ILE A 237 12.06 18.98 -2.11
C ILE A 237 11.18 18.97 -3.37
N ALA A 238 9.91 18.60 -3.25
CA ALA A 238 8.97 18.60 -4.36
C ALA A 238 8.77 20.02 -4.93
N LYS A 239 8.64 21.04 -4.07
CA LYS A 239 8.54 22.46 -4.48
C LYS A 239 9.80 22.96 -5.15
N GLU A 240 10.99 22.64 -4.62
CA GLU A 240 12.27 23.02 -5.25
C GLU A 240 12.38 22.41 -6.65
N HIS A 241 12.01 21.12 -6.78
CA HIS A 241 11.99 20.42 -8.05
C HIS A 241 10.96 21.02 -9.02
N GLU A 242 9.77 21.38 -8.53
CA GLU A 242 8.75 22.05 -9.32
C GLU A 242 9.25 23.40 -9.85
N ALA A 243 9.82 24.24 -8.99
CA ALA A 243 10.37 25.53 -9.36
C ALA A 243 11.49 25.45 -10.41
N GLN A 244 12.36 24.44 -10.33
CA GLN A 244 13.44 24.21 -11.29
C GLN A 244 12.94 23.86 -12.70
N LEU A 245 11.73 23.31 -12.80
CA LEU A 245 11.23 22.71 -14.04
C LEU A 245 9.94 23.36 -14.58
N VAL A 246 9.33 24.31 -13.87
CA VAL A 246 8.37 25.27 -14.45
C VAL A 246 8.98 26.03 -15.64
N ALA A 247 10.32 26.11 -15.71
CA ALA A 247 11.06 26.61 -16.86
C ALA A 247 11.12 25.64 -18.07
N THR A 248 10.67 24.38 -17.95
CA THR A 248 10.96 23.32 -18.93
C THR A 248 9.76 22.42 -19.28
N SER A 249 8.53 22.79 -18.92
CA SER A 249 7.29 21.99 -19.15
C SER A 249 7.40 20.56 -18.62
N GLN A 250 7.20 20.37 -17.30
CA GLN A 250 7.30 19.04 -16.70
C GLN A 250 6.27 18.02 -17.20
N PRO A 251 6.66 16.74 -17.29
CA PRO A 251 5.78 15.62 -17.60
C PRO A 251 4.90 15.26 -16.40
N LEU A 252 3.61 15.05 -16.67
CA LEU A 252 2.54 14.59 -15.75
C LEU A 252 3.01 13.54 -14.71
N LEU A 253 3.86 12.61 -15.13
CA LEU A 253 4.43 11.54 -14.31
C LEU A 253 5.02 12.04 -12.97
N VAL A 254 5.81 13.12 -12.98
CA VAL A 254 6.47 13.61 -11.76
C VAL A 254 5.44 14.10 -10.74
N ARG A 255 4.39 14.79 -11.20
CA ARG A 255 3.32 15.30 -10.33
C ARG A 255 2.51 14.15 -9.73
N VAL A 256 2.22 13.12 -10.52
CA VAL A 256 1.49 11.94 -10.04
C VAL A 256 2.32 11.19 -8.99
N LEU A 257 3.65 11.08 -9.14
CA LEU A 257 4.49 10.45 -8.13
C LEU A 257 4.45 11.15 -6.79
N TRP A 258 4.67 12.46 -6.75
CA TRP A 258 4.69 13.20 -5.49
C TRP A 258 3.34 13.08 -4.77
N ARG A 259 2.22 13.13 -5.52
CA ARG A 259 0.90 12.87 -4.94
C ARG A 259 0.74 11.44 -4.44
N SER A 260 1.29 10.46 -5.17
CA SER A 260 1.25 9.05 -4.77
C SER A 260 2.05 8.78 -3.50
N ASP A 261 3.23 9.38 -3.37
CA ASP A 261 4.05 9.30 -2.16
C ASP A 261 3.32 9.99 -0.99
N ARG A 262 2.71 11.16 -1.21
CA ARG A 262 1.86 11.84 -0.21
C ARG A 262 0.69 10.97 0.27
N ILE A 263 0.01 10.30 -0.67
CA ILE A 263 -1.07 9.35 -0.38
C ILE A 263 -0.56 8.19 0.48
N CYS A 264 0.60 7.61 0.16
CA CYS A 264 1.21 6.56 0.96
C CYS A 264 1.54 7.06 2.38
N ASN A 265 2.13 8.24 2.51
CA ASN A 265 2.50 8.83 3.80
C ASN A 265 1.28 9.14 4.66
N LEU A 266 0.19 9.63 4.07
CA LEU A 266 -1.10 9.82 4.77
C LEU A 266 -1.71 8.51 5.28
N SER A 267 -1.56 7.43 4.53
CA SER A 267 -2.00 6.11 5.00
C SER A 267 -1.13 5.55 6.12
N LEU A 268 0.18 5.84 6.12
CA LEU A 268 1.05 5.54 7.25
C LEU A 268 0.68 6.36 8.48
N LEU A 269 0.41 7.66 8.34
CA LEU A 269 -0.09 8.51 9.44
C LEU A 269 -1.40 7.97 10.00
N THR A 270 -2.36 7.66 9.12
CA THR A 270 -3.65 7.08 9.51
C THR A 270 -3.45 5.79 10.31
N LEU A 271 -2.54 4.92 9.88
CA LEU A 271 -2.19 3.70 10.58
C LEU A 271 -1.62 4.02 11.98
N VAL A 272 -0.70 4.98 12.12
CA VAL A 272 -0.18 5.34 13.44
C VAL A 272 -1.24 5.99 14.33
N TYR A 273 -2.06 6.91 13.81
CA TYR A 273 -3.14 7.56 14.55
C TYR A 273 -4.17 6.56 15.05
N ARG A 274 -4.48 5.52 14.27
CA ARG A 274 -5.39 4.44 14.67
C ARG A 274 -4.93 3.70 15.94
N SER A 275 -3.63 3.72 16.23
CA SER A 275 -3.06 3.09 17.41
C SER A 275 -3.14 3.93 18.68
N LEU A 276 -3.44 5.23 18.57
CA LEU A 276 -3.57 6.17 19.67
C LEU A 276 -4.98 6.14 20.26
N PRO A 277 -5.14 6.45 21.56
CA PRO A 277 -6.45 6.46 22.19
C PRO A 277 -7.29 7.64 21.68
N PRO A 278 -8.63 7.52 21.65
CA PRO A 278 -9.51 8.65 21.43
C PRO A 278 -9.38 9.68 22.57
N ALA A 279 -9.85 10.91 22.34
CA ALA A 279 -9.86 11.94 23.37
C ALA A 279 -10.73 11.51 24.58
N GLU A 280 -10.34 11.89 25.80
CA GLU A 280 -10.92 11.43 27.08
C GLU A 280 -12.44 11.71 27.26
N CYS A 281 -13.06 12.48 26.35
CA CYS A 281 -14.48 12.83 26.35
C CYS A 281 -15.22 12.46 25.04
N SER A 282 -14.58 11.72 24.13
CA SER A 282 -15.19 11.33 22.87
C SER A 282 -16.04 10.07 23.02
N ASN A 283 -17.23 10.07 22.42
CA ASN A 283 -18.03 8.86 22.24
C ASN A 283 -17.56 8.01 21.04
N SER A 284 -16.54 8.45 20.31
CA SER A 284 -15.96 7.70 19.18
C SER A 284 -14.75 6.89 19.61
N SER A 285 -14.55 5.74 18.95
CA SER A 285 -13.36 4.91 19.13
C SER A 285 -12.10 5.47 18.46
N PHE A 286 -12.24 6.53 17.65
CA PHE A 286 -11.15 7.15 16.88
C PHE A 286 -10.83 8.55 17.40
N SER A 287 -9.56 8.96 17.29
CA SER A 287 -9.16 10.34 17.56
C SER A 287 -9.53 11.25 16.38
N ASP A 288 -9.71 12.55 16.65
CA ASP A 288 -10.04 13.53 15.62
C ASP A 288 -8.94 13.59 14.54
N GLU A 289 -7.68 13.45 14.93
CA GLU A 289 -6.54 13.41 14.02
C GLU A 289 -6.57 12.16 13.12
N CYS A 290 -7.00 11.02 13.65
CA CYS A 290 -7.18 9.79 12.87
C CYS A 290 -8.22 10.01 11.77
N ILE A 291 -9.39 10.57 12.12
CA ILE A 291 -10.46 10.83 11.16
C ILE A 291 -10.05 11.92 10.16
N SER A 292 -9.37 12.97 10.60
CA SER A 292 -8.84 14.02 9.71
C SER A 292 -7.86 13.45 8.69
N SER A 293 -6.91 12.62 9.13
CA SER A 293 -5.94 11.95 8.27
C SER A 293 -6.62 11.03 7.26
N CYS A 294 -7.69 10.32 7.66
CA CYS A 294 -8.48 9.51 6.72
C CYS A 294 -9.11 10.34 5.61
N ARG A 295 -9.73 11.48 5.96
CA ARG A 295 -10.37 12.38 4.98
C ARG A 295 -9.34 12.95 4.01
N GLU A 296 -8.20 13.41 4.52
CA GLU A 296 -7.10 13.94 3.70
C GLU A 296 -6.55 12.87 2.75
N ALA A 297 -6.37 11.63 3.22
CA ALA A 297 -5.91 10.52 2.39
C ALA A 297 -6.86 10.20 1.24
N LEU A 298 -8.17 10.17 1.51
CA LEU A 298 -9.17 9.93 0.47
C LEU A 298 -9.23 11.10 -0.51
N GLU A 299 -9.21 12.34 -0.03
CA GLU A 299 -9.22 13.53 -0.89
C GLU A 299 -7.98 13.60 -1.80
N GLU A 300 -6.78 13.40 -1.26
CA GLU A 300 -5.54 13.37 -2.05
C GLU A 300 -5.57 12.25 -3.09
N HIS A 301 -6.14 11.09 -2.75
CA HIS A 301 -6.35 10.01 -3.72
C HIS A 301 -7.24 10.45 -4.88
N GLN A 302 -8.37 11.11 -4.61
CA GLN A 302 -9.26 11.63 -5.64
C GLN A 302 -8.56 12.67 -6.54
N GLN A 303 -7.80 13.58 -5.94
CA GLN A 303 -7.05 14.59 -6.69
C GLN A 303 -5.98 13.96 -7.59
N CYS A 304 -5.31 12.91 -7.11
CA CYS A 304 -4.34 12.16 -7.90
C CYS A 304 -4.99 11.42 -9.08
N MET A 305 -6.15 10.81 -8.85
CA MET A 305 -6.94 10.12 -9.89
C MET A 305 -7.40 11.09 -10.98
N ALA A 306 -7.95 12.25 -10.59
CA ALA A 306 -8.35 13.29 -11.53
C ALA A 306 -7.15 13.84 -12.35
N LEU A 307 -5.97 13.93 -11.73
CA LEU A 307 -4.75 14.33 -12.41
C LEU A 307 -4.33 13.29 -13.47
N ILE A 308 -4.39 12.00 -13.15
CA ILE A 308 -4.13 10.91 -14.10
C ILE A 308 -5.11 10.98 -15.27
N GLU A 309 -6.41 11.18 -15.00
CA GLU A 309 -7.44 11.28 -16.04
C GLU A 309 -7.23 12.48 -16.97
N SER A 310 -6.78 13.62 -16.42
CA SER A 310 -6.48 14.82 -17.22
C SER A 310 -5.36 14.58 -18.25
N GLY A 311 -4.54 13.54 -18.08
CA GLY A 311 -3.52 13.12 -19.02
C GLY A 311 -4.01 12.30 -20.22
N GLY A 312 -5.27 11.86 -20.22
CA GLY A 312 -5.87 11.07 -21.31
C GLY A 312 -5.30 9.66 -21.46
N SER A 313 -5.37 9.08 -22.66
CA SER A 313 -4.92 7.70 -22.95
C SER A 313 -3.42 7.48 -22.72
N ARG A 314 -2.63 8.56 -22.73
CA ARG A 314 -1.16 8.58 -22.55
C ARG A 314 -0.70 8.27 -21.12
N THR A 315 -1.62 7.97 -20.18
CA THR A 315 -1.28 7.65 -18.79
C THR A 315 -1.22 6.16 -18.47
N ALA A 316 -1.46 5.27 -19.43
CA ALA A 316 -1.48 3.81 -19.19
C ALA A 316 -0.21 3.29 -18.47
N PHE A 317 0.96 3.83 -18.81
CA PHE A 317 2.22 3.52 -18.12
C PHE A 317 2.24 4.03 -16.68
N ILE A 318 1.79 5.27 -16.47
CA ILE A 318 1.70 5.91 -15.13
C ILE A 318 0.76 5.08 -14.24
N GLU A 319 -0.38 4.69 -14.79
CA GLU A 319 -1.39 3.86 -14.15
C GLU A 319 -0.86 2.50 -13.71
N LEU A 320 -0.14 1.79 -14.59
CA LEU A 320 0.48 0.52 -14.21
C LEU A 320 1.56 0.71 -13.14
N PHE A 321 2.36 1.76 -13.27
CA PHE A 321 3.54 1.95 -12.42
C PHE A 321 3.19 2.39 -11.00
N ILE A 322 2.24 3.32 -10.88
CA ILE A 322 1.80 3.91 -9.62
C ILE A 322 0.58 3.17 -9.05
N GLY A 323 -0.04 2.35 -9.89
CA GLY A 323 -1.31 1.72 -9.55
C GLY A 323 -1.27 0.85 -8.32
N TRP A 324 -0.19 0.12 -8.09
CA TRP A 324 -0.07 -0.66 -6.84
C TRP A 324 -0.10 0.23 -5.59
N SER A 325 0.51 1.42 -5.65
CA SER A 325 0.62 2.37 -4.53
C SER A 325 -0.73 2.99 -4.25
N LEU A 326 -1.39 3.44 -5.33
CA LEU A 326 -2.71 4.05 -5.26
C LEU A 326 -3.76 3.06 -4.80
N LEU A 327 -3.78 1.85 -5.35
CA LEU A 327 -4.81 0.88 -5.02
C LEU A 327 -4.77 0.51 -3.54
N ARG A 328 -3.59 0.32 -2.97
CA ARG A 328 -3.52 -0.20 -1.60
C ARG A 328 -3.68 0.85 -0.53
N SER A 329 -3.32 2.10 -0.83
CA SER A 329 -3.31 3.18 0.15
C SER A 329 -4.69 3.51 0.76
N PRO A 330 -5.79 3.74 0.00
CA PRO A 330 -7.06 4.19 0.57
C PRO A 330 -7.76 3.12 1.41
N PHE A 331 -7.32 1.86 1.39
CA PHE A 331 -7.99 0.79 2.13
C PHE A 331 -8.07 1.04 3.64
N ILE A 332 -6.97 1.46 4.26
CA ILE A 332 -6.93 1.76 5.71
C ILE A 332 -7.75 3.03 6.04
N PRO A 333 -7.54 4.18 5.35
CA PRO A 333 -8.40 5.35 5.50
C PRO A 333 -9.89 5.09 5.31
N PHE A 334 -10.26 4.35 4.26
CA PHE A 334 -11.65 4.06 3.92
C PHE A 334 -12.32 3.19 4.99
N THR A 335 -11.66 2.13 5.45
CA THR A 335 -12.22 1.23 6.47
C THR A 335 -12.39 1.93 7.81
N ILE A 336 -11.43 2.78 8.22
CA ILE A 336 -11.56 3.59 9.45
C ILE A 336 -12.71 4.58 9.32
N LEU A 337 -12.81 5.30 8.20
CA LEU A 337 -13.87 6.27 7.99
C LEU A 337 -15.25 5.60 7.90
N PHE A 338 -15.34 4.41 7.29
CA PHE A 338 -16.53 3.56 7.34
C PHE A 338 -16.93 3.22 8.78
N CYS A 339 -16.00 2.72 9.61
CA CYS A 339 -16.29 2.43 11.02
C CYS A 339 -16.77 3.67 11.78
N HIS A 340 -16.14 4.83 11.54
CA HIS A 340 -16.56 6.10 12.13
C HIS A 340 -17.99 6.48 11.73
N VAL A 341 -18.39 6.26 10.47
CA VAL A 341 -19.76 6.50 9.99
C VAL A 341 -20.77 5.59 10.71
N ILE A 342 -20.42 4.33 10.96
CA ILE A 342 -21.27 3.39 11.72
C ILE A 342 -21.44 3.88 13.18
N GLU A 343 -20.37 4.33 13.83
CA GLU A 343 -20.41 4.84 15.21
C GLU A 343 -21.20 6.15 15.35
N SER A 344 -20.86 7.14 14.51
CA SER A 344 -21.32 8.52 14.66
C SER A 344 -22.57 8.85 13.85
N SER A 345 -22.91 8.04 12.85
CA SER A 345 -23.92 8.37 11.83
C SER A 345 -23.62 9.70 11.10
N SER A 346 -22.33 10.04 10.96
CA SER A 346 -21.85 11.25 10.28
C SER A 346 -22.23 11.26 8.80
N ALA A 347 -23.16 12.14 8.42
CA ALA A 347 -23.56 12.34 7.03
C ALA A 347 -22.40 12.89 6.17
N SER A 348 -21.54 13.74 6.74
CA SER A 348 -20.39 14.31 6.03
C SER A 348 -19.37 13.23 5.66
N ASP A 349 -19.14 12.25 6.53
CA ASP A 349 -18.18 11.18 6.26
C ASP A 349 -18.77 10.13 5.31
N LEU A 350 -20.08 9.88 5.41
CA LEU A 350 -20.78 9.06 4.42
C LEU A 350 -20.68 9.66 3.01
N ASP A 351 -20.86 10.98 2.88
CA ASP A 351 -20.67 11.70 1.63
C ASP A 351 -19.22 11.62 1.12
N ALA A 352 -18.23 11.73 2.01
CA ALA A 352 -16.82 11.55 1.63
C ALA A 352 -16.53 10.15 1.05
N LEU A 353 -17.06 9.09 1.67
CA LEU A 353 -16.96 7.72 1.14
C LEU A 353 -17.62 7.61 -0.23
N LYS A 354 -18.81 8.20 -0.40
CA LYS A 354 -19.53 8.18 -1.68
C LYS A 354 -18.77 8.90 -2.78
N ARG A 355 -18.27 10.11 -2.51
CA ARG A 355 -17.46 10.89 -3.45
C ARG A 355 -16.24 10.09 -3.91
N PHE A 356 -15.56 9.42 -2.99
CA PHE A 356 -14.41 8.57 -3.31
C PHE A 356 -14.78 7.43 -4.26
N ILE A 357 -15.88 6.73 -3.97
CA ILE A 357 -16.40 5.65 -4.84
C ILE A 357 -16.75 6.20 -6.23
N ASP A 358 -17.47 7.31 -6.31
CA ASP A 358 -17.92 7.89 -7.58
C ASP A 358 -16.75 8.32 -8.46
N SER A 359 -15.75 8.96 -7.86
CA SER A 359 -14.51 9.30 -8.57
C SER A 359 -13.75 8.06 -9.05
N SER A 360 -13.79 6.97 -8.27
CA SER A 360 -13.11 5.72 -8.62
C SER A 360 -13.85 4.95 -9.71
N GLU A 361 -15.19 4.97 -9.70
CA GLU A 361 -16.06 4.36 -10.71
C GLU A 361 -15.93 5.06 -12.07
N GLY A 362 -15.90 6.39 -12.06
CA GLY A 362 -15.75 7.20 -13.28
C GLY A 362 -14.37 7.08 -13.93
N SER A 363 -13.40 6.49 -13.23
CA SER A 363 -12.02 6.47 -13.67
C SER A 363 -11.69 5.38 -14.69
N ALA A 364 -11.11 5.79 -15.82
CA ALA A 364 -10.57 4.86 -16.83
C ALA A 364 -9.53 3.90 -16.24
N TYR A 365 -8.80 4.34 -15.22
CA TYR A 365 -7.87 3.56 -14.44
C TYR A 365 -8.52 2.30 -13.84
N THR A 366 -9.64 2.48 -13.13
CA THR A 366 -10.39 1.37 -12.51
C THR A 366 -10.95 0.43 -13.57
N ALA A 367 -11.40 0.97 -14.70
CA ALA A 367 -11.91 0.16 -15.79
C ALA A 367 -10.84 -0.75 -16.42
N ARG A 368 -9.58 -0.27 -16.51
CA ARG A 368 -8.48 -1.02 -17.15
C ARG A 368 -7.86 -2.11 -16.27
N HIS A 369 -7.89 -1.95 -14.95
CA HIS A 369 -7.19 -2.85 -14.03
C HIS A 369 -8.17 -3.71 -13.21
N ALA A 370 -8.18 -5.03 -13.47
CA ALA A 370 -9.09 -5.97 -12.80
C ALA A 370 -9.03 -5.93 -11.26
N PRO A 371 -7.85 -5.88 -10.62
CA PRO A 371 -7.79 -5.81 -9.16
C PRO A 371 -8.41 -4.54 -8.57
N THR A 372 -8.34 -3.41 -9.28
CA THR A 372 -9.00 -2.16 -8.89
C THR A 372 -10.50 -2.31 -8.81
N ARG A 373 -11.09 -3.06 -9.76
CA ARG A 373 -12.52 -3.34 -9.76
C ARG A 373 -12.94 -4.18 -8.55
N ASN A 374 -12.12 -5.15 -8.15
CA ASN A 374 -12.40 -5.96 -6.96
C ASN A 374 -12.37 -5.11 -5.69
N GLN A 375 -11.38 -4.23 -5.58
CA GLN A 375 -11.30 -3.32 -4.45
C GLN A 375 -12.43 -2.28 -4.42
N LEU A 376 -12.80 -1.72 -5.57
CA LEU A 376 -13.94 -0.82 -5.69
C LEU A 376 -15.25 -1.50 -5.30
N ARG A 377 -15.47 -2.76 -5.71
CA ARG A 377 -16.63 -3.56 -5.28
C ARG A 377 -16.68 -3.72 -3.77
N LEU A 378 -15.54 -3.93 -3.12
CA LEU A 378 -15.47 -3.99 -1.66
C LEU A 378 -15.84 -2.65 -1.01
N PHE A 379 -15.32 -1.53 -1.53
CA PHE A 379 -15.69 -0.20 -1.04
C PHE A 379 -17.18 0.10 -1.23
N GLN A 380 -17.77 -0.25 -2.38
CA GLN A 380 -19.20 -0.17 -2.64
C GLN A 380 -20.02 -1.01 -1.65
N ALA A 381 -19.57 -2.25 -1.37
CA ALA A 381 -20.24 -3.12 -0.40
C ALA A 381 -20.25 -2.50 1.01
N LEU A 382 -19.09 -2.02 1.48
CA LEU A 382 -18.98 -1.33 2.77
C LEU A 382 -19.86 -0.08 2.83
N TYR A 383 -19.85 0.75 1.78
CA TYR A 383 -20.71 1.93 1.70
C TYR A 383 -22.20 1.56 1.77
N ASN A 384 -22.64 0.54 1.04
CA ASN A 384 -24.04 0.08 1.06
C ASN A 384 -24.46 -0.41 2.46
N VAL A 385 -23.56 -1.07 3.19
CA VAL A 385 -23.78 -1.45 4.59
C VAL A 385 -23.97 -0.21 5.46
N ALA A 386 -23.13 0.82 5.30
CA ALA A 386 -23.25 2.06 6.07
C ALA A 386 -24.58 2.80 5.82
N VAL A 387 -25.01 2.90 4.56
CA VAL A 387 -26.30 3.50 4.19
C VAL A 387 -27.46 2.75 4.86
N ARG A 388 -27.49 1.42 4.77
CA ARG A 388 -28.55 0.61 5.38
C ARG A 388 -28.58 0.75 6.89
N PHE A 389 -27.40 0.74 7.53
CA PHE A 389 -27.29 0.91 8.97
C PHE A 389 -27.87 2.25 9.45
N ILE A 390 -27.53 3.34 8.76
CA ILE A 390 -28.04 4.69 9.10
C ILE A 390 -29.56 4.76 8.91
N ASN A 391 -30.09 4.22 7.81
CA ASN A 391 -31.54 4.21 7.56
C ASN A 391 -32.30 3.45 8.65
N LEU A 392 -31.83 2.25 9.02
CA LEU A 392 -32.46 1.45 10.09
C LEU A 392 -32.42 2.15 11.45
N LYS A 393 -31.32 2.84 11.75
CA LYS A 393 -31.21 3.65 12.98
C LYS A 393 -32.19 4.83 12.96
N GLN A 394 -32.36 5.51 11.83
CA GLN A 394 -33.35 6.59 11.67
C GLN A 394 -34.79 6.09 11.78
N ASP A 395 -35.10 4.92 11.20
CA ASP A 395 -36.42 4.31 11.29
C ASP A 395 -36.75 3.91 12.74
N SER A 396 -35.79 3.33 13.48
CA SER A 396 -35.99 2.97 14.89
C SER A 396 -36.24 4.16 15.81
N LEU A 397 -35.53 5.28 15.58
CA LEU A 397 -35.77 6.54 16.32
C LEU A 397 -37.14 7.14 15.97
N SER A 398 -37.58 7.00 14.71
CA SER A 398 -38.88 7.47 14.26
C SER A 398 -40.05 6.66 14.83
N GLU A 399 -39.86 5.35 15.06
CA GLU A 399 -40.84 4.48 15.73
C GLU A 399 -40.89 4.71 17.26
N GLU A 400 -39.76 4.94 17.93
CA GLU A 400 -39.74 5.32 19.36
C GLU A 400 -40.38 6.69 19.61
N ASP A 401 -40.20 7.67 18.72
CA ASP A 401 -40.88 8.98 18.79
C ASP A 401 -42.39 8.88 18.51
N ALA A 402 -42.83 7.90 17.71
CA ALA A 402 -44.26 7.64 17.50
C ALA A 402 -44.94 6.98 18.72
N PHE A 403 -44.22 6.16 19.49
CA PHE A 403 -44.74 5.48 20.69
C PHE A 403 -44.62 6.32 21.98
N THR A 404 -43.67 7.24 22.07
CA THR A 404 -43.53 8.15 23.23
C THR A 404 -44.60 9.25 23.30
N SER A 405 -45.41 9.42 22.25
CA SER A 405 -46.59 10.30 22.25
C SER A 405 -47.78 9.76 23.07
N VAL A 406 -47.78 8.48 23.49
CA VAL A 406 -48.98 7.87 24.13
C VAL A 406 -48.79 7.36 25.57
N ASN A 407 -47.60 7.29 26.17
CA ASN A 407 -47.51 6.91 27.59
C ASN A 407 -46.31 7.51 28.33
N SER A 408 -46.57 8.55 29.13
CA SER A 408 -45.70 9.03 30.18
C SER A 408 -45.92 8.20 31.47
N HIS A 409 -45.14 7.14 31.68
CA HIS A 409 -44.82 6.68 33.03
C HIS A 409 -43.42 6.04 33.08
N SER A 410 -42.66 6.48 34.07
CA SER A 410 -41.26 6.18 34.33
C SER A 410 -40.89 4.70 34.34
N LEU A 411 -39.76 4.34 33.75
CA LEU A 411 -38.83 3.38 34.34
C LEU A 411 -37.41 3.68 33.85
N ALA A 412 -36.52 4.05 34.78
CA ALA A 412 -35.09 4.12 34.53
C ALA A 412 -34.57 2.69 34.33
N GLY A 413 -34.13 2.39 33.11
CA GLY A 413 -33.47 1.13 32.76
C GLY A 413 -32.25 1.44 31.92
N ASN A 414 -31.08 1.00 32.38
CA ASN A 414 -29.84 1.04 31.61
C ASN A 414 -30.03 0.31 30.27
N SER A 415 -30.13 1.04 29.17
CA SER A 415 -30.06 0.48 27.82
C SER A 415 -28.60 0.33 27.40
N SER A 416 -28.03 -0.83 27.69
CA SER A 416 -26.90 -1.33 26.90
C SER A 416 -27.42 -1.58 25.49
N GLY A 417 -27.04 -0.71 24.54
CA GLY A 417 -27.40 -0.84 23.14
C GLY A 417 -26.95 -2.20 22.56
N PRO A 418 -27.58 -2.70 21.49
CA PRO A 418 -27.21 -3.98 20.89
C PRO A 418 -25.74 -3.91 20.48
N ALA A 419 -24.95 -4.93 20.82
CA ALA A 419 -23.59 -5.06 20.33
C ALA A 419 -23.63 -5.04 18.79
N THR A 420 -23.02 -4.02 18.19
CA THR A 420 -22.97 -3.73 16.75
C THR A 420 -22.64 -4.97 15.90
N GLY A 421 -21.86 -5.92 16.43
CA GLY A 421 -21.52 -7.16 15.75
C GLY A 421 -22.66 -8.18 15.55
N THR A 422 -23.70 -8.24 16.39
CA THR A 422 -24.76 -9.26 16.19
C THR A 422 -25.70 -8.88 15.05
N PHE A 423 -25.96 -7.59 14.87
CA PHE A 423 -26.93 -7.09 13.90
C PHE A 423 -26.39 -7.08 12.46
N VAL A 424 -25.09 -6.83 12.28
CA VAL A 424 -24.47 -6.77 10.95
C VAL A 424 -24.39 -8.17 10.32
N ALA A 425 -24.29 -9.23 11.13
CA ALA A 425 -24.42 -10.62 10.67
C ALA A 425 -25.84 -10.94 10.16
N ASP A 426 -26.89 -10.48 10.86
CA ASP A 426 -28.29 -10.74 10.48
C ASP A 426 -28.75 -9.99 9.22
N VAL A 427 -28.22 -8.78 8.95
CA VAL A 427 -28.58 -8.00 7.74
C VAL A 427 -27.88 -8.51 6.48
N MET A 428 -26.76 -9.24 6.63
CA MET A 428 -25.95 -9.72 5.52
C MET A 428 -26.45 -11.01 4.87
N ASP A 429 -27.47 -11.71 5.37
CA ASP A 429 -27.96 -12.94 4.71
C ASP A 429 -28.70 -12.68 3.38
N TYR A 430 -28.89 -11.41 2.99
CA TYR A 430 -29.75 -11.01 1.85
C TYR A 430 -29.06 -10.19 0.74
N SER A 431 -27.74 -9.97 0.76
CA SER A 431 -27.02 -9.25 -0.31
C SER A 431 -26.42 -10.20 -1.35
N SER A 432 -26.65 -9.93 -2.64
CA SER A 432 -26.19 -10.74 -3.79
C SER A 432 -24.70 -10.55 -4.15
N ALA A 433 -23.83 -10.28 -3.17
CA ALA A 433 -22.39 -10.28 -3.39
C ALA A 433 -21.85 -11.72 -3.32
N ALA A 434 -20.72 -11.99 -3.99
CA ALA A 434 -20.09 -13.31 -3.95
C ALA A 434 -19.88 -13.76 -2.48
N PRO A 435 -20.17 -15.02 -2.11
CA PRO A 435 -20.21 -15.49 -0.72
C PRO A 435 -18.90 -15.24 0.06
N GLU A 436 -17.77 -15.18 -0.65
CA GLU A 436 -16.43 -14.91 -0.10
C GLU A 436 -16.27 -13.45 0.39
N ILE A 437 -16.90 -12.49 -0.30
CA ILE A 437 -16.90 -11.06 0.08
C ILE A 437 -17.84 -10.83 1.28
N GLN A 438 -18.93 -11.60 1.36
CA GLN A 438 -19.85 -11.58 2.51
C GLN A 438 -19.10 -11.94 3.81
N GLY A 439 -18.29 -13.01 3.78
CA GLY A 439 -17.51 -13.44 4.95
C GLY A 439 -16.46 -12.41 5.42
N ALA A 440 -15.81 -11.72 4.46
CA ALA A 440 -14.83 -10.68 4.74
C ALA A 440 -15.43 -9.44 5.41
N VAL A 441 -16.60 -9.00 4.92
CA VAL A 441 -17.32 -7.84 5.47
C VAL A 441 -17.97 -8.18 6.80
N THR A 442 -18.47 -9.42 6.98
CA THR A 442 -18.91 -9.93 8.28
C THR A 442 -17.75 -9.89 9.27
N ALA A 443 -16.58 -10.45 8.96
CA ALA A 443 -15.42 -10.40 9.86
C ALA A 443 -14.95 -8.97 10.19
N ALA A 444 -15.06 -8.02 9.25
CA ALA A 444 -14.74 -6.61 9.48
C ALA A 444 -15.78 -5.91 10.38
N ALA A 445 -17.04 -6.29 10.28
CA ALA A 445 -18.16 -5.66 10.97
C ALA A 445 -18.56 -6.36 12.29
N THR A 446 -18.21 -7.63 12.46
CA THR A 446 -18.43 -8.44 13.68
C THR A 446 -17.26 -8.36 14.63
N LEU A 447 -16.63 -7.19 14.78
CA LEU A 447 -15.71 -6.92 15.90
C LEU A 447 -16.51 -6.93 17.21
N GLN A 448 -16.91 -8.11 17.67
CA GLN A 448 -17.35 -8.35 19.04
C GLN A 448 -16.14 -8.68 19.91
N PRO A 449 -16.15 -8.26 21.18
CA PRO A 449 -15.16 -8.67 22.17
C PRO A 449 -15.38 -10.13 22.55
N GLY A 450 -14.47 -11.01 22.14
CA GLY A 450 -14.47 -12.43 22.44
C GLY A 450 -14.11 -13.20 21.17
N GLU A 451 -12.92 -13.77 21.03
CA GLU A 451 -12.18 -14.53 22.03
C GLU A 451 -10.70 -14.13 22.05
N ASP A 452 -10.16 -13.90 23.26
CA ASP A 452 -8.73 -13.73 23.56
C ASP A 452 -7.91 -15.01 23.30
N GLN A 453 -8.18 -15.78 22.24
CA GLN A 453 -7.58 -17.11 22.05
C GLN A 453 -6.08 -17.06 21.71
N LEU A 454 -5.59 -15.99 21.06
CA LEU A 454 -4.19 -15.93 20.65
C LEU A 454 -3.23 -15.68 21.83
N PHE A 455 -3.64 -14.85 22.78
CA PHE A 455 -2.80 -14.43 23.92
C PHE A 455 -3.21 -15.04 25.26
N SER A 456 -4.42 -15.60 25.40
CA SER A 456 -4.80 -16.33 26.63
C SER A 456 -3.91 -17.55 26.89
N ASN A 457 -3.39 -18.19 25.84
CA ASN A 457 -2.47 -19.33 25.95
C ASN A 457 -1.03 -18.95 26.33
N LEU A 458 -0.65 -17.67 26.24
CA LEU A 458 0.71 -17.18 26.52
C LEU A 458 0.89 -16.68 27.97
N GLY A 459 -0.16 -16.71 28.80
CA GLY A 459 -0.07 -16.31 30.21
C GLY A 459 0.29 -14.85 30.45
N THR A 460 0.33 -14.02 29.39
CA THR A 460 0.67 -12.60 29.43
C THR A 460 -0.62 -11.78 29.37
N GLN A 461 -0.79 -10.88 30.34
CA GLN A 461 -1.83 -9.86 30.34
C GLN A 461 -1.64 -8.96 29.11
N VAL A 462 -2.30 -9.29 28.00
CA VAL A 462 -2.53 -8.34 26.91
C VAL A 462 -3.76 -7.56 27.32
N ASP A 463 -3.61 -6.25 27.51
CA ASP A 463 -4.73 -5.36 27.82
C ASP A 463 -5.75 -5.35 26.67
N SER A 464 -7.03 -5.24 27.00
CA SER A 464 -8.15 -5.43 26.06
C SER A 464 -8.10 -4.49 24.84
N SER A 465 -7.56 -3.26 24.98
CA SER A 465 -7.43 -2.34 23.84
C SER A 465 -6.32 -2.76 22.86
N GLY A 466 -5.23 -3.35 23.37
CA GLY A 466 -4.15 -3.92 22.56
C GLY A 466 -4.65 -5.11 21.73
N GLY A 467 -5.47 -5.97 22.34
CA GLY A 467 -6.13 -7.08 21.65
C GLY A 467 -7.06 -6.63 20.52
N LEU A 468 -7.89 -5.61 20.75
CA LEU A 468 -8.78 -5.06 19.72
C LEU A 468 -8.02 -4.44 18.53
N LEU A 469 -6.92 -3.71 18.81
CA LEU A 469 -6.08 -3.14 17.76
C LEU A 469 -5.37 -4.23 16.94
N ALA A 470 -4.85 -5.27 17.62
CA ALA A 470 -4.20 -6.41 16.96
C ALA A 470 -5.18 -7.15 16.05
N ASN A 471 -6.39 -7.43 16.53
CA ASN A 471 -7.45 -8.08 15.76
C ASN A 471 -7.85 -7.24 14.54
N TRP A 472 -8.04 -5.93 14.72
CA TRP A 472 -8.31 -5.03 13.60
C TRP A 472 -7.19 -5.07 12.55
N PHE A 473 -5.93 -5.00 12.97
CA PHE A 473 -4.80 -5.02 12.04
C PHE A 473 -4.73 -6.33 11.26
N MET A 474 -4.89 -7.48 11.93
CA MET A 474 -4.90 -8.80 11.28
C MET A 474 -6.08 -8.97 10.31
N SER A 475 -7.29 -8.57 10.71
CA SER A 475 -8.47 -8.65 9.85
C SER A 475 -8.31 -7.81 8.58
N ASN A 476 -7.72 -6.61 8.69
CA ASN A 476 -7.42 -5.80 7.51
C ASN A 476 -6.48 -6.51 6.54
N GLN A 477 -5.49 -7.27 7.03
CA GLN A 477 -4.59 -8.03 6.17
C GLN A 477 -5.26 -9.23 5.51
N GLU A 478 -6.13 -9.95 6.21
CA GLU A 478 -6.87 -11.06 5.61
C GLU A 478 -7.84 -10.58 4.53
N ILE A 479 -8.50 -9.42 4.72
CA ILE A 479 -9.33 -8.82 3.67
C ILE A 479 -8.52 -8.48 2.43
N MET A 480 -7.34 -7.88 2.62
CA MET A 480 -6.45 -7.58 1.51
C MET A 480 -5.98 -8.84 0.78
N LYS A 481 -5.72 -9.92 1.51
CA LYS A 481 -5.32 -11.21 0.94
C LYS A 481 -6.46 -11.90 0.18
N MET A 482 -7.71 -11.76 0.64
CA MET A 482 -8.88 -12.26 -0.09
C MET A 482 -9.05 -11.56 -1.44
N LEU A 483 -8.78 -10.26 -1.52
CA LEU A 483 -8.80 -9.52 -2.78
C LEU A 483 -7.79 -10.04 -3.81
N GLU A 484 -6.68 -10.64 -3.37
CA GLU A 484 -5.65 -11.23 -4.27
C GLU A 484 -6.15 -12.50 -4.97
N ASN A 485 -7.05 -13.25 -4.34
CA ASN A 485 -7.50 -14.56 -4.81
C ASN A 485 -8.83 -14.51 -5.58
N SER A 486 -9.40 -13.31 -5.75
CA SER A 486 -10.77 -13.05 -6.25
C SER A 486 -10.88 -12.64 -7.71
#